data_AF-A0A9Q3ZEX6-F1
#
_entry.id   AF-A0A9Q3ZEX6-F1
#
_cell.length_a   1.000
_cell.length_b   1.000
_cell.length_c   1.000
_cell.angle_alpha   90.00
_cell.angle_beta   90.00
_cell.angle_gamma   90.00
#
_symmetry.space_group_name_H-M   'P 1'
#
loop_
_entity.id
_entity.type
_entity.pdbx_description
1 polymer ?
#
loop_
_entity_poly.entity_id
_entity_poly.type
_entity_poly.pdbx_seq_one_letter_code
_entity_poly.pdbx_strand_id
1 'polypeptide(L)'
;DVTIVDLAHYARDGYEAHLALAVISLTNIIITLAERDQYKGRPIIQAIDECHIVTINPLLSPYLVKAGKMGRKLFYWIWLATQNLEDFPDASQKLLNMIEWWLCLVTPPDEIEQIARFKALSPEQKTLIGSAAKARGRYTEGVVLADRIEALFRIVPPSLYLSLAGTEGEEKQERKRVMDEHQCSELDAAIRIAEEMDRKRGLIGH
;
A
#
# COMPACT_ATOMS: atom_id res chain seq x y z
N ASP A 1 2.15 12.22 13.48
CA ASP A 1 1.24 11.22 14.08
C ASP A 1 0.95 10.14 13.06
N VAL A 2 1.04 8.88 13.47
CA VAL A 2 0.67 7.70 12.69
C VAL A 2 -0.25 6.87 13.58
N THR A 3 -1.43 6.51 13.06
CA THR A 3 -2.40 5.66 13.76
C THR A 3 -2.61 4.42 12.91
N ILE A 4 -2.33 3.25 13.47
CA ILE A 4 -2.55 1.97 12.83
C ILE A 4 -3.78 1.34 13.48
N VAL A 5 -4.73 0.90 12.66
CA VAL A 5 -5.92 0.20 13.11
C VAL A 5 -5.94 -1.17 12.45
N ASP A 6 -5.88 -2.22 13.26
CA ASP A 6 -5.94 -3.60 12.80
C ASP A 6 -7.42 -4.06 12.72
N LEU A 7 -7.82 -4.50 11.52
CA LEU A 7 -9.17 -5.00 11.22
C LEU A 7 -9.17 -6.52 10.95
N ALA A 8 -8.09 -7.25 11.24
CA ALA A 8 -7.91 -8.66 10.87
C ALA A 8 -9.03 -9.58 11.38
N HIS A 9 -9.64 -9.28 12.52
CA HIS A 9 -10.78 -10.05 13.01
C HIS A 9 -12.04 -9.84 12.15
N TYR A 10 -12.29 -8.61 11.71
CA TYR A 10 -13.48 -8.26 10.91
C TYR A 10 -13.32 -8.54 9.42
N ALA A 11 -12.10 -8.80 8.94
CA ALA A 11 -11.83 -9.22 7.57
C ALA A 11 -12.20 -10.69 7.28
N ARG A 12 -12.67 -11.44 8.28
CA ARG A 12 -13.09 -12.85 8.14
C ARG A 12 -14.54 -12.95 7.67
N ASP A 13 -14.84 -14.04 6.97
CA ASP A 13 -16.21 -14.37 6.54
C ASP A 13 -17.20 -14.34 7.72
N GLY A 14 -18.38 -13.73 7.49
CA GLY A 14 -19.43 -13.56 8.48
C GLY A 14 -19.34 -12.28 9.32
N TYR A 15 -18.31 -11.45 9.13
CA TYR A 15 -18.13 -10.17 9.83
C TYR A 15 -18.33 -8.95 8.92
N GLU A 16 -18.92 -9.12 7.73
CA GLU A 16 -19.00 -8.08 6.70
C GLU A 16 -19.72 -6.82 7.19
N ALA A 17 -20.78 -6.98 8.00
CA ALA A 17 -21.50 -5.86 8.60
C ALA A 17 -20.67 -5.13 9.67
N HIS A 18 -19.88 -5.88 10.46
CA HIS A 18 -19.01 -5.31 11.48
C HIS A 18 -17.84 -4.56 10.85
N LEU A 19 -17.24 -5.13 9.80
CA LEU A 19 -16.23 -4.47 8.99
C LEU A 19 -16.77 -3.16 8.40
N ALA A 20 -17.97 -3.21 7.82
CA ALA A 20 -18.58 -2.02 7.25
C ALA A 20 -18.81 -0.92 8.29
N LEU A 21 -19.36 -1.28 9.45
CA LEU A 21 -19.58 -0.35 10.55
C LEU A 21 -18.27 0.26 11.05
N ALA A 22 -17.23 -0.56 11.22
CA ALA A 22 -15.92 -0.12 11.68
C ALA A 22 -15.28 0.87 10.69
N VAL A 23 -15.24 0.53 9.39
CA VAL A 23 -14.65 1.37 8.35
C VAL A 23 -15.41 2.70 8.21
N ILE A 24 -16.75 2.68 8.23
CA ILE A 24 -17.57 3.90 8.18
C ILE A 24 -17.31 4.78 9.40
N SER A 25 -17.27 4.19 10.60
CA SER A 25 -17.05 4.93 11.84
C SER A 25 -15.67 5.58 11.86
N LEU A 26 -14.63 4.84 11.51
CA LEU A 26 -13.25 5.34 11.42
C LEU A 26 -13.13 6.45 10.38
N THR A 27 -13.73 6.28 9.21
CA THR A 27 -13.70 7.28 8.15
C THR A 27 -14.43 8.56 8.57
N ASN A 28 -15.57 8.46 9.25
CA ASN A 28 -16.26 9.63 9.81
C ASN A 28 -15.42 10.37 10.85
N ILE A 29 -14.75 9.64 11.76
CA ILE A 29 -13.82 10.24 12.72
C ILE A 29 -12.71 11.01 11.99
N ILE A 30 -12.13 10.41 10.95
CA ILE A 30 -11.08 11.03 10.14
C ILE A 30 -11.61 12.28 9.44
N ILE A 31 -12.81 12.24 8.86
CA ILE A 31 -13.44 13.40 8.23
C ILE A 31 -13.66 14.52 9.26
N THR A 32 -14.17 14.23 10.45
CA THR A 32 -14.34 15.23 11.52
C THR A 32 -13.00 15.85 11.94
N LEU A 33 -11.93 15.05 12.00
CA LEU A 33 -10.58 15.56 12.24
C LEU A 33 -10.10 16.47 11.11
N ALA A 34 -10.32 16.08 9.84
CA ALA A 34 -9.99 16.87 8.67
C ALA A 34 -10.75 18.20 8.66
N GLU A 35 -12.04 18.20 8.99
CA GLU A 35 -12.86 19.42 9.12
C GLU A 35 -12.36 20.34 10.21
N ARG A 36 -12.05 19.81 11.40
CA ARG A 36 -11.50 20.59 12.52
C ARG A 36 -10.17 21.24 12.14
N ASP A 37 -9.34 20.52 11.39
CA ASP A 37 -7.95 20.90 11.11
C ASP A 37 -7.73 21.50 9.71
N GLN A 38 -8.80 21.74 8.94
CA GLN A 38 -8.75 22.15 7.52
C GLN A 38 -7.89 23.40 7.24
N TYR A 39 -7.75 24.29 8.22
CA TYR A 39 -6.97 25.53 8.09
C TYR A 39 -5.50 25.39 8.52
N LYS A 40 -5.06 24.22 8.97
CA LYS A 40 -3.67 23.99 9.44
C LYS A 40 -2.71 23.67 8.28
N GLY A 41 -3.22 23.43 7.07
CA GLY A 41 -2.43 23.06 5.90
C GLY A 41 -1.78 21.67 5.95
N ARG A 42 -2.06 20.87 6.99
CA ARG A 42 -1.53 19.51 7.15
C ARG A 42 -2.55 18.51 6.60
N PRO A 43 -2.21 17.73 5.57
CA PRO A 43 -3.13 16.73 5.04
C PRO A 43 -3.24 15.50 5.95
N ILE A 44 -4.38 14.82 5.84
CA ILE A 44 -4.59 13.48 6.41
C ILE A 44 -4.60 12.48 5.26
N ILE A 45 -3.87 11.37 5.44
CA ILE A 45 -3.88 10.23 4.53
C ILE A 45 -4.51 9.04 5.26
N GLN A 46 -5.66 8.56 4.80
CA GLN A 46 -6.21 7.27 5.18
C GLN A 46 -5.72 6.23 4.19
N ALA A 47 -4.74 5.43 4.59
CA ALA A 47 -4.29 4.28 3.81
C ALA A 47 -5.09 3.04 4.20
N ILE A 48 -5.66 2.36 3.20
CA ILE A 48 -6.37 1.09 3.35
C ILE A 48 -5.56 0.03 2.61
N ASP A 49 -4.95 -0.85 3.39
CA ASP A 49 -4.27 -2.04 2.87
C ASP A 49 -5.28 -3.16 2.59
N GLU A 50 -4.97 -4.02 1.62
CA GLU A 50 -5.88 -5.03 1.06
C GLU A 50 -7.31 -4.50 0.83
N CYS A 51 -7.38 -3.33 0.20
CA CYS A 51 -8.63 -2.59 0.07
C CYS A 51 -9.71 -3.34 -0.74
N HIS A 52 -9.36 -4.38 -1.50
CA HIS A 52 -10.32 -5.26 -2.17
C HIS A 52 -11.35 -5.81 -1.16
N ILE A 53 -10.93 -6.21 0.05
CA ILE A 53 -11.80 -6.69 1.14
C ILE A 53 -12.89 -5.65 1.49
N VAL A 54 -12.50 -4.38 1.54
CA VAL A 54 -13.41 -3.28 1.87
C VAL A 54 -14.28 -2.91 0.67
N THR A 55 -13.74 -2.94 -0.55
CA THR A 55 -14.44 -2.48 -1.76
C THR A 55 -15.41 -3.50 -2.36
N ILE A 56 -15.27 -4.79 -2.04
CA ILE A 56 -16.27 -5.82 -2.38
C ILE A 56 -17.60 -5.53 -1.66
N ASN A 57 -17.55 -4.94 -0.46
CA ASN A 57 -18.75 -4.66 0.30
C ASN A 57 -19.60 -3.56 -0.40
N PRO A 58 -20.86 -3.87 -0.77
CA PRO A 58 -21.70 -2.96 -1.56
C PRO A 58 -22.07 -1.67 -0.83
N LEU A 59 -21.95 -1.64 0.51
CA LEU A 59 -22.19 -0.42 1.30
C LEU A 59 -20.95 0.47 1.38
N LEU A 60 -19.76 -0.12 1.40
CA LEU A 60 -18.51 0.61 1.62
C LEU A 60 -18.01 1.30 0.35
N SER A 61 -18.08 0.66 -0.80
CA SER A 61 -17.60 1.26 -2.05
C SER A 61 -18.29 2.61 -2.37
N PRO A 62 -19.64 2.73 -2.37
CA PRO A 62 -20.30 4.01 -2.58
C PRO A 62 -20.01 5.04 -1.47
N TYR A 63 -19.80 4.59 -0.24
CA TYR A 63 -19.47 5.46 0.88
C TYR A 63 -18.06 6.06 0.73
N LEU A 64 -17.06 5.24 0.41
CA LEU A 64 -15.68 5.69 0.16
C LEU A 64 -15.61 6.64 -1.04
N VAL A 65 -16.43 6.43 -2.07
CA VAL A 65 -16.57 7.39 -3.19
C VAL A 65 -17.00 8.77 -2.69
N LYS A 66 -18.01 8.83 -1.80
CA LYS A 66 -18.48 10.10 -1.23
C LYS A 66 -17.41 10.72 -0.33
N ALA A 67 -16.78 9.92 0.51
CA ALA A 67 -15.71 10.35 1.40
C ALA A 67 -14.52 10.95 0.63
N GLY A 68 -14.06 10.29 -0.45
CA GLY A 68 -12.97 10.80 -1.28
C GLY A 68 -13.32 12.14 -1.96
N LYS A 69 -14.55 12.30 -2.46
CA LYS A 69 -15.01 13.57 -3.05
C LYS A 69 -15.05 14.71 -2.03
N MET A 70 -15.51 14.43 -0.81
CA MET A 70 -15.47 15.42 0.29
C MET A 70 -14.04 15.74 0.70
N GLY A 71 -13.16 14.73 0.75
CA GLY A 71 -11.78 14.85 1.20
C GLY A 71 -10.94 15.84 0.40
N ARG A 72 -11.22 15.99 -0.90
CA ARG A 72 -10.57 17.01 -1.76
C ARG A 72 -10.68 18.44 -1.22
N LYS A 73 -11.76 18.76 -0.49
CA LYS A 73 -11.96 20.10 0.11
C LYS A 73 -11.30 20.26 1.47
N LEU A 74 -10.95 19.15 2.12
CA LEU A 74 -10.53 19.08 3.53
C LEU A 74 -9.07 18.66 3.70
N PHE A 75 -8.26 18.68 2.62
CA PHE A 75 -6.89 18.15 2.64
C PHE A 75 -6.83 16.69 3.12
N TYR A 76 -7.83 15.90 2.76
CA TYR A 76 -7.97 14.50 3.15
C TYR A 76 -7.89 13.58 1.92
N TRP A 77 -6.98 12.60 1.98
CA TRP A 77 -6.65 11.68 0.90
C TRP A 77 -6.90 10.24 1.31
N ILE A 78 -7.50 9.46 0.42
CA ILE A 78 -7.67 8.01 0.58
C ILE A 78 -6.63 7.32 -0.30
N TRP A 79 -5.80 6.48 0.30
CA TRP A 79 -4.85 5.62 -0.39
C TRP A 79 -5.37 4.19 -0.34
N LEU A 80 -5.45 3.54 -1.49
CA LEU A 80 -5.97 2.19 -1.65
C LEU A 80 -4.83 1.31 -2.15
N ALA A 81 -4.43 0.32 -1.36
CA ALA A 81 -3.43 -0.68 -1.76
C ALA A 81 -4.11 -2.04 -1.94
N THR A 82 -3.84 -2.70 -3.05
CA THR A 82 -4.33 -4.05 -3.34
C THR A 82 -3.33 -4.79 -4.22
N GLN A 83 -3.28 -6.11 -4.06
CA GLN A 83 -2.56 -7.00 -4.96
C GLN A 83 -3.46 -7.60 -6.03
N ASN A 84 -4.78 -7.67 -5.77
CA ASN A 84 -5.76 -8.27 -6.65
C ASN A 84 -6.79 -7.21 -7.10
N LEU A 85 -6.77 -6.87 -8.39
CA LEU A 85 -7.77 -5.99 -8.99
C LEU A 85 -8.95 -6.77 -9.60
N GLU A 86 -8.82 -8.08 -9.82
CA GLU A 86 -9.89 -8.92 -10.35
C GLU A 86 -11.11 -8.89 -9.41
N ASP A 87 -10.86 -8.93 -8.10
CA ASP A 87 -11.87 -8.93 -7.04
C ASP A 87 -12.67 -7.62 -6.93
N PHE A 88 -12.27 -6.56 -7.62
CA PHE A 88 -13.01 -5.30 -7.58
C PHE A 88 -14.34 -5.43 -8.33
N PRO A 89 -15.48 -5.21 -7.66
CA PRO A 89 -16.77 -5.23 -8.34
C PRO A 89 -16.88 -4.04 -9.29
N ASP A 90 -17.68 -4.17 -10.35
CA ASP A 90 -17.93 -3.07 -11.30
C ASP A 90 -18.51 -1.82 -10.60
N ALA A 91 -19.19 -1.98 -9.46
CA ALA A 91 -19.66 -0.88 -8.63
C ALA A 91 -18.50 0.03 -8.14
N SER A 92 -17.30 -0.52 -7.97
CA SER A 92 -16.08 0.20 -7.56
C SER A 92 -15.41 0.94 -8.71
N GLN A 93 -15.88 0.80 -9.96
CA GLN A 93 -15.38 1.58 -11.09
C GLN A 93 -15.47 3.09 -10.82
N LYS A 94 -16.55 3.55 -10.18
CA LYS A 94 -16.68 4.97 -9.81
C LYS A 94 -15.63 5.43 -8.79
N LEU A 95 -15.18 4.53 -7.91
CA LEU A 95 -14.12 4.82 -6.94
C LEU A 95 -12.77 4.93 -7.65
N LEU A 96 -12.45 3.93 -8.47
CA LEU A 96 -11.18 3.83 -9.17
C LEU A 96 -11.00 4.92 -10.24
N ASN A 97 -12.07 5.30 -10.94
CA ASN A 97 -12.03 6.40 -11.92
C ASN A 97 -11.71 7.77 -11.29
N MET A 98 -11.89 7.93 -9.98
CA MET A 98 -11.52 9.17 -9.28
C MET A 98 -10.07 9.21 -8.83
N ILE A 99 -9.35 8.08 -8.91
CA ILE A 99 -7.95 8.00 -8.48
C ILE A 99 -7.10 8.82 -9.43
N GLU A 100 -6.51 9.88 -8.88
CA GLU A 100 -5.62 10.79 -9.59
C GLU A 100 -4.21 10.21 -9.75
N TRP A 101 -3.77 9.40 -8.79
CA TRP A 101 -2.42 8.84 -8.74
C TRP A 101 -2.48 7.32 -8.72
N TRP A 102 -1.93 6.70 -9.76
CA TRP A 102 -1.74 5.26 -9.83
C TRP A 102 -0.28 4.95 -9.58
N LEU A 103 0.00 4.11 -8.57
CA LEU A 103 1.33 3.61 -8.26
C LEU A 103 1.33 2.11 -8.55
N CYS A 104 1.76 1.74 -9.75
CA CYS A 104 1.85 0.34 -10.16
C CYS A 104 3.26 -0.16 -9.85
N LEU A 105 3.42 -1.12 -8.94
CA LEU A 105 4.74 -1.72 -8.67
C LEU A 105 5.08 -2.73 -9.78
N VAL A 106 5.69 -3.86 -9.42
CA VAL A 106 5.90 -4.97 -10.37
C VAL A 106 4.55 -5.63 -10.63
N THR A 107 3.90 -5.21 -11.71
CA THR A 107 2.56 -5.64 -12.10
C THR A 107 2.63 -6.72 -13.20
N PRO A 108 2.09 -7.93 -12.96
CA PRO A 108 1.94 -8.96 -13.98
C PRO A 108 1.11 -8.51 -15.20
N PRO A 109 1.32 -9.07 -16.40
CA PRO A 109 0.59 -8.65 -17.61
C PRO A 109 -0.94 -8.73 -17.49
N ASP A 110 -1.46 -9.73 -16.79
CA ASP A 110 -2.88 -9.91 -16.49
C ASP A 110 -3.42 -8.79 -15.59
N GLU A 111 -2.71 -8.41 -14.54
CA GLU A 111 -3.06 -7.28 -13.67
C GLU A 111 -3.03 -5.94 -14.42
N ILE A 112 -2.13 -5.76 -15.40
CA ILE A 112 -2.13 -4.55 -16.27
C ILE A 112 -3.45 -4.44 -17.04
N GLU A 113 -4.00 -5.56 -17.51
CA GLU A 113 -5.31 -5.57 -18.17
C GLU A 113 -6.46 -5.31 -17.17
N GLN A 114 -6.33 -5.76 -15.92
CA GLN A 114 -7.30 -5.40 -14.88
C GLN A 114 -7.29 -3.90 -14.56
N ILE A 115 -6.12 -3.27 -14.50
CA ILE A 115 -6.01 -1.80 -14.39
C ILE A 115 -6.70 -1.12 -15.58
N ALA A 116 -6.52 -1.66 -16.78
CA ALA A 116 -7.11 -1.12 -18.00
C ALA A 116 -8.66 -1.12 -18.01
N ARG A 117 -9.32 -1.91 -17.14
CA ARG A 117 -10.78 -1.85 -16.92
C ARG A 117 -11.23 -0.53 -16.29
N PHE A 118 -10.36 0.06 -15.46
CA PHE A 118 -10.69 1.23 -14.63
C PHE A 118 -9.97 2.51 -15.07
N LYS A 119 -8.79 2.38 -15.69
CA LYS A 119 -8.04 3.50 -16.25
C LYS A 119 -7.74 3.21 -17.71
N ALA A 120 -8.12 4.13 -18.60
CA ALA A 120 -7.68 4.04 -19.99
C ALA A 120 -6.15 4.18 -20.03
N LEU A 121 -5.47 3.12 -20.49
CA LEU A 121 -4.02 3.06 -20.62
C LEU A 121 -3.64 3.05 -22.11
N SER A 122 -2.67 3.88 -22.48
CA SER A 122 -2.04 3.80 -23.81
C SER A 122 -1.14 2.55 -23.91
N PRO A 123 -0.82 2.07 -25.13
CA PRO A 123 0.15 0.98 -25.32
C PRO A 123 1.52 1.29 -24.67
N GLU A 124 1.95 2.54 -24.72
CA GLU A 124 3.21 3.01 -24.11
C GLU A 124 3.15 2.94 -22.59
N GLN A 125 2.02 3.34 -21.98
CA GLN A 125 1.82 3.24 -20.53
C GLN A 125 1.79 1.79 -20.06
N LYS A 126 1.14 0.88 -20.80
CA LYS A 126 1.17 -0.57 -20.51
C LYS A 126 2.60 -1.11 -20.57
N THR A 127 3.35 -0.71 -21.60
CA THR A 127 4.76 -1.09 -21.76
C THR A 127 5.62 -0.56 -20.61
N LEU A 128 5.38 0.69 -20.19
CA LEU A 128 6.09 1.30 -19.06
C LEU A 128 5.80 0.55 -17.76
N ILE A 129 4.53 0.27 -17.44
CA ILE A 129 4.16 -0.52 -16.25
C ILE A 129 4.86 -1.89 -16.28
N GLY A 130 4.80 -2.59 -17.42
CA GLY A 130 5.44 -3.90 -17.59
C GLY A 130 6.98 -3.88 -17.54
N SER A 131 7.61 -2.70 -17.59
CA SER A 131 9.07 -2.56 -17.50
C SER A 131 9.61 -2.54 -16.07
N ALA A 132 8.74 -2.35 -15.06
CA ALA A 132 9.15 -2.29 -13.67
C ALA A 132 9.73 -3.63 -13.18
N ALA A 133 10.91 -3.59 -12.58
CA ALA A 133 11.60 -4.77 -12.06
C ALA A 133 11.81 -4.72 -10.53
N LYS A 134 11.92 -5.89 -9.92
CA LYS A 134 12.32 -6.07 -8.52
C LYS A 134 13.65 -6.79 -8.45
N ALA A 135 14.59 -6.22 -7.71
CA ALA A 135 15.83 -6.88 -7.32
C ALA A 135 15.77 -7.18 -5.83
N ARG A 136 15.57 -8.45 -5.47
CA ARG A 136 15.42 -8.89 -4.06
C ARG A 136 16.59 -8.39 -3.22
N GLY A 137 16.27 -7.82 -2.05
CA GLY A 137 17.28 -7.27 -1.14
C GLY A 137 18.00 -6.02 -1.68
N ARG A 138 17.52 -5.37 -2.76
CA ARG A 138 18.10 -4.14 -3.31
C ARG A 138 17.06 -3.05 -3.53
N TYR A 139 16.15 -3.26 -4.47
CA TYR A 139 15.16 -2.27 -4.85
C TYR A 139 13.91 -2.90 -5.44
N THR A 140 12.82 -2.15 -5.40
CA THR A 140 11.60 -2.44 -6.15
C THR A 140 11.29 -1.23 -7.01
N GLU A 141 11.06 -1.44 -8.30
CA GLU A 141 10.56 -0.40 -9.19
C GLU A 141 9.05 -0.38 -9.23
N GLY A 142 8.54 0.76 -9.65
CA GLY A 142 7.15 0.94 -10.02
C GLY A 142 7.02 2.08 -11.01
N VAL A 143 5.81 2.26 -11.48
CA VAL A 143 5.41 3.33 -12.39
C VAL A 143 4.37 4.18 -11.70
N VAL A 144 4.61 5.48 -11.67
CA VAL A 144 3.60 6.47 -11.28
C VAL A 144 2.91 6.97 -12.54
N LEU A 145 1.59 6.92 -12.55
CA LEU A 145 0.74 7.53 -13.57
C LEU A 145 -0.22 8.52 -12.91
N ALA A 146 -0.04 9.80 -13.23
CA ALA A 146 -0.91 10.90 -12.84
C ALA A 146 -0.91 11.98 -13.95
N ASP A 147 -1.84 12.94 -13.89
CA ASP A 147 -2.07 13.92 -14.96
C ASP A 147 -0.83 14.69 -15.43
N ARG A 148 0.17 14.87 -14.56
CA ARG A 148 1.39 15.65 -14.84
C ARG A 148 2.68 14.83 -14.78
N ILE A 149 2.59 13.55 -14.46
CA ILE A 149 3.76 12.68 -14.28
C ILE A 149 3.45 11.25 -14.69
N GLU A 150 4.25 10.76 -15.62
CA GLU A 150 4.28 9.37 -16.06
C GLU A 150 5.75 8.94 -16.02
N ALA A 151 6.14 8.20 -14.98
CA ALA A 151 7.54 7.92 -14.75
C ALA A 151 7.76 6.58 -14.06
N LEU A 152 8.84 5.90 -14.45
CA LEU A 152 9.42 4.83 -13.65
C LEU A 152 10.08 5.46 -12.41
N PHE A 153 9.77 4.92 -11.24
CA PHE A 153 10.46 5.24 -10.00
C PHE A 153 11.06 3.99 -9.38
N ARG A 154 12.07 4.18 -8.53
CA ARG A 154 12.75 3.09 -7.84
C ARG A 154 12.73 3.34 -6.34
N ILE A 155 12.18 2.39 -5.60
CA ILE A 155 12.22 2.36 -4.13
C ILE A 155 13.47 1.60 -3.71
N VAL A 156 14.40 2.28 -3.03
CA VAL A 156 15.60 1.69 -2.44
C VAL A 156 15.49 1.80 -0.92
N PRO A 157 14.84 0.82 -0.25
CA PRO A 157 14.62 0.89 1.19
C PRO A 157 15.94 0.66 1.97
N PRO A 158 16.12 1.34 3.12
CA PRO A 158 17.19 1.04 4.05
C PRO A 158 17.19 -0.44 4.44
N SER A 159 18.38 -1.03 4.61
CA SER A 159 18.52 -2.47 4.90
C SER A 159 17.82 -2.87 6.20
N LEU A 160 17.82 -1.98 7.19
CA LEU A 160 17.11 -2.19 8.44
C LEU A 160 15.60 -2.36 8.23
N TYR A 161 15.00 -1.55 7.34
CA TYR A 161 13.56 -1.61 7.09
C TYR A 161 13.19 -2.92 6.39
N LEU A 162 14.01 -3.39 5.45
CA LEU A 162 13.80 -4.69 4.80
C LEU A 162 13.90 -5.84 5.80
N SER A 163 14.94 -5.82 6.65
CA SER A 163 15.16 -6.88 7.63
C SER A 163 14.03 -6.99 8.66
N LEU A 164 13.52 -5.84 9.12
CA LEU A 164 12.38 -5.76 10.04
C LEU A 164 11.06 -6.15 9.39
N ALA A 165 10.83 -5.73 8.14
CA ALA A 165 9.60 -6.03 7.41
C ALA A 165 9.55 -7.46 6.84
N GLY A 166 10.66 -8.19 6.86
CA GLY A 166 10.76 -9.52 6.29
C GLY A 166 9.78 -10.51 6.92
N THR A 167 8.86 -11.04 6.13
CA THR A 167 7.82 -11.97 6.57
C THR A 167 7.79 -13.26 5.75
N GLU A 168 8.60 -13.36 4.70
CA GLU A 168 8.73 -14.56 3.88
C GLU A 168 9.33 -15.72 4.69
N GLY A 169 9.03 -16.96 4.31
CA GLY A 169 9.48 -18.15 5.04
C GLY A 169 11.00 -18.24 5.14
N GLU A 170 11.72 -17.92 4.06
CA GLU A 170 13.19 -17.91 4.03
C GLU A 170 13.77 -16.81 4.95
N GLU A 171 13.16 -15.63 4.98
CA GLU A 171 13.60 -14.50 5.83
C GLU A 171 13.40 -14.82 7.31
N LYS A 172 12.28 -15.46 7.67
CA LYS A 172 12.02 -15.96 9.03
C LYS A 172 13.02 -17.04 9.44
N GLN A 173 13.36 -17.95 8.54
CA GLN A 173 14.37 -18.98 8.79
C GLN A 173 15.76 -18.39 8.98
N GLU A 174 16.16 -17.43 8.13
CA GLU A 174 17.42 -16.71 8.28
C GLU A 174 17.49 -15.97 9.61
N ARG A 175 16.42 -15.25 10.00
CA ARG A 175 16.35 -14.57 11.29
C ARG A 175 16.51 -15.53 12.44
N LYS A 176 15.82 -16.67 12.41
CA LYS A 176 15.94 -17.71 13.45
C LYS A 176 17.36 -18.27 13.52
N ARG A 177 18.01 -18.54 12.38
CA ARG A 177 19.41 -18.98 12.33
C ARG A 177 20.35 -17.98 13.00
N VAL A 178 20.22 -16.69 12.67
CA VAL A 178 21.06 -15.62 13.25
C VAL A 178 20.82 -15.47 14.76
N MET A 179 19.57 -15.60 15.22
CA MET A 179 19.25 -15.60 16.64
C MET A 179 19.94 -16.76 17.37
N ASP A 180 19.90 -17.97 16.81
CA ASP A 180 20.48 -19.17 17.41
C ASP A 180 22.02 -19.14 17.38
N GLU A 181 22.63 -18.66 16.30
CA GLU A 181 24.08 -18.55 16.16
C GLU A 181 24.68 -17.51 17.12
N HIS A 182 24.04 -16.35 17.26
CA HIS A 182 24.54 -15.24 18.06
C HIS A 182 23.91 -15.14 19.45
N GLN A 183 22.97 -16.03 19.80
CA GLN A 183 22.23 -16.04 21.07
C GLN A 183 21.64 -14.66 21.39
N CYS A 184 20.94 -14.07 20.41
CA CYS A 184 20.46 -12.68 20.48
C CYS A 184 18.94 -12.56 20.28
N SER A 185 18.40 -11.37 20.55
CA SER A 185 16.98 -11.09 20.36
C SER A 185 16.60 -11.05 18.87
N GLU A 186 15.30 -11.13 18.56
CA GLU A 186 14.82 -10.99 17.18
C GLU A 186 15.21 -9.63 16.57
N LEU A 187 15.15 -8.56 17.38
CA LEU A 187 15.55 -7.22 16.96
C LEU A 187 17.05 -7.16 16.64
N ASP A 188 17.90 -7.71 17.51
CA ASP A 188 19.35 -7.72 17.29
C ASP A 188 19.71 -8.56 16.05
N ALA A 189 19.01 -9.68 15.84
CA ALA A 189 19.18 -10.50 14.64
C ALA A 189 18.79 -9.71 13.37
N ALA A 190 17.69 -8.96 13.40
CA ALA A 190 17.28 -8.12 12.29
C ALA A 190 18.32 -7.02 11.98
N ILE A 191 18.90 -6.39 13.02
CA ILE A 191 19.96 -5.39 12.86
C ILE A 191 21.21 -6.01 12.22
N ARG A 192 21.64 -7.19 12.69
CA ARG A 192 22.79 -7.91 12.12
C ARG A 192 22.59 -8.29 10.66
N ILE A 193 21.40 -8.76 10.30
CA ILE A 193 21.04 -9.05 8.90
C ILE A 193 21.10 -7.78 8.06
N ALA A 194 20.65 -6.65 8.60
CA ALA A 194 20.71 -5.36 7.92
C ALA A 194 22.15 -4.89 7.68
N GLU A 195 23.04 -5.03 8.68
CA GLU A 195 24.47 -4.70 8.56
C GLU A 195 25.16 -5.55 7.47
N GLU A 196 24.85 -6.85 7.41
CA GLU A 196 25.36 -7.73 6.36
C GLU A 196 24.80 -7.37 4.98
N MET A 197 23.54 -6.95 4.91
CA MET A 197 22.94 -6.44 3.69
C MET A 197 23.62 -5.13 3.23
N ASP A 198 23.90 -4.21 4.14
CA ASP A 198 24.64 -2.98 3.86
C ASP A 198 26.06 -3.26 3.37
N ARG A 199 26.74 -4.24 3.98
CA ARG A 199 28.05 -4.74 3.52
C ARG A 199 28.00 -5.24 2.08
N LYS A 200 27.01 -6.08 1.75
CA LYS A 200 26.77 -6.59 0.38
C LYS A 200 26.39 -5.49 -0.62
N ARG A 201 25.76 -4.41 -0.14
CA ARG A 201 25.39 -3.23 -0.94
C ARG A 201 26.54 -2.22 -1.07
N GLY A 202 27.66 -2.40 -0.38
CA GLY A 202 28.79 -1.48 -0.39
C GLY A 202 28.54 -0.19 0.40
N LEU A 203 27.63 -0.19 1.36
CA LEU A 203 27.25 0.98 2.16
C LEU A 203 28.08 1.14 3.44
N ILE A 204 29.25 0.50 3.51
CA ILE A 204 30.10 0.46 4.71
C ILE A 204 30.78 1.82 4.91
N GLY A 205 30.41 2.58 5.95
CA GLY A 205 31.12 3.83 6.28
C GLY A 205 30.39 4.91 7.08
N HIS A 206 29.38 4.59 7.90
CA HIS A 206 28.82 5.53 8.88
C HIS A 206 28.73 4.91 10.26
#